data_AF-A0AAW2TP54-F1
#
_entry.id   AF-A0AAW2TP54-F1
#
_cell.length_a   1.000
_cell.length_b   1.000
_cell.length_c   1.000
_cell.angle_alpha   90.00
_cell.angle_beta   90.00
_cell.angle_gamma   90.00
#
_symmetry.space_group_name_H-M   'P 1'
#
loop_
_entity.id
_entity.type
_entity.pdbx_description
1 polymer ?
#
loop_
_entity_poly.entity_id
_entity_poly.type
_entity_poly.pdbx_seq_one_letter_code
_entity_poly.pdbx_strand_id
1 'polypeptide(L)'
;MFSYVLQSLNSGYTLWHPGALPPALVAFEGHVHHIDPSWHVASMGHRYPEVDRRKLEAAAVVHFSGPAKPWLEIGSPEVRGLWYRHVNASNEYVRRCGITA
;
A
#
# COMPACT_ATOMS: atom_id res chain seq x y z
N MET A 1 26.56 2.57 1.37
CA MET A 1 25.87 1.27 1.59
C MET A 1 26.10 0.69 3.00
N PHE A 2 27.35 0.46 3.44
CA PHE A 2 27.64 -0.07 4.79
C PHE A 2 27.13 0.79 5.95
N SER A 3 27.19 2.12 5.84
CA SER A 3 26.73 3.06 6.87
C SER A 3 25.23 2.98 7.15
N TYR A 4 24.40 2.89 6.09
CA TYR A 4 22.94 2.88 6.21
C TYR A 4 22.39 1.58 6.83
N VAL A 5 23.03 0.46 6.54
CA VAL A 5 22.70 -0.84 7.16
C VAL A 5 23.03 -0.82 8.66
N LEU A 6 24.17 -0.26 9.03
CA LEU A 6 24.54 -0.08 10.44
C LEU A 6 23.59 0.89 11.15
N GLN A 7 23.15 1.95 10.48
CA GLN A 7 22.17 2.90 11.02
C GLN A 7 20.79 2.25 11.23
N SER A 8 20.37 1.36 10.31
CA SER A 8 19.19 0.50 10.48
C SER A 8 19.26 -0.31 11.76
N LEU A 9 20.37 -1.05 11.92
CA LEU A 9 20.61 -1.92 13.05
C LEU A 9 20.60 -1.14 14.36
N ASN A 10 21.27 0.02 14.38
CA ASN A 10 21.33 0.89 15.56
C ASN A 10 19.97 1.51 15.93
N SER A 11 19.03 1.60 14.99
CA SER A 11 17.65 2.05 15.26
C SER A 11 16.70 0.93 15.70
N GLY A 12 17.18 -0.32 15.81
CA GLY A 12 16.31 -1.46 16.06
C GLY A 12 15.34 -1.74 14.92
N TYR A 13 15.76 -1.50 13.66
CA TYR A 13 14.94 -1.62 12.45
C TYR A 13 13.72 -0.69 12.39
N THR A 14 13.63 0.31 13.28
CA THR A 14 12.56 1.31 13.24
C THR A 14 12.70 2.27 12.05
N LEU A 15 13.92 2.49 11.53
CA LEU A 15 14.14 3.24 10.30
C LEU A 15 13.69 2.48 9.04
N TRP A 16 13.67 1.15 9.08
CA TRP A 16 13.48 0.31 7.91
C TRP A 16 12.61 -0.90 8.25
N HIS A 17 11.31 -0.69 8.26
CA HIS A 17 10.35 -1.78 8.43
C HIS A 17 10.49 -2.81 7.31
N PRO A 18 10.45 -4.13 7.61
CA PRO A 18 10.42 -5.17 6.59
C PRO A 18 9.30 -4.92 5.57
N GLY A 19 9.64 -4.94 4.28
CA GLY A 19 8.72 -4.58 3.19
C GLY A 19 8.78 -3.12 2.73
N ALA A 20 9.55 -2.27 3.41
CA ALA A 20 9.89 -0.95 2.89
C ALA A 20 10.91 -1.07 1.72
N LEU A 21 11.00 -0.03 0.88
CA LEU A 21 11.98 0.13 -0.21
C LEU A 21 13.45 0.52 0.12
N PRO A 22 13.94 0.58 1.37
CA PRO A 22 15.26 1.13 1.69
C PRO A 22 16.45 0.55 0.96
N PRO A 23 16.62 -0.78 0.89
CA PRO A 23 17.80 -1.34 0.25
C PRO A 23 17.80 -1.05 -1.25
N ALA A 24 16.62 -1.01 -1.88
CA ALA A 24 16.46 -0.66 -3.28
C ALA A 24 16.80 0.82 -3.53
N LEU A 25 16.31 1.74 -2.69
CA LEU A 25 16.63 3.17 -2.85
C LEU A 25 18.13 3.46 -2.71
N VAL A 26 18.85 2.72 -1.85
CA VAL A 26 20.31 2.82 -1.73
C VAL A 26 21.01 2.17 -2.93
N ALA A 27 20.54 1.01 -3.40
CA ALA A 27 21.12 0.34 -4.56
C ALA A 27 20.99 1.15 -5.85
N PHE A 28 19.93 1.95 -5.97
CA PHE A 28 19.64 2.79 -7.13
C PHE A 28 19.85 4.28 -6.84
N GLU A 29 20.68 4.63 -5.86
CA GLU A 29 20.99 6.04 -5.55
C GLU A 29 21.47 6.79 -6.81
N GLY A 30 20.92 7.99 -7.05
CA GLY A 30 21.18 8.78 -8.25
C GLY A 30 20.52 8.26 -9.54
N HIS A 31 19.83 7.12 -9.50
CA HIS A 31 19.14 6.49 -10.63
C HIS A 31 17.62 6.36 -10.42
N VAL A 32 17.09 6.87 -9.30
CA VAL A 32 15.66 6.93 -9.01
C VAL A 32 15.14 8.33 -9.31
N HIS A 33 14.06 8.41 -10.09
CA HIS A 33 13.34 9.65 -10.35
C HIS A 33 12.00 9.63 -9.61
N HIS A 34 11.70 10.70 -8.87
CA HIS A 34 10.40 10.85 -8.23
C HIS A 34 9.31 11.07 -9.28
N ILE A 35 8.16 10.42 -9.08
CA ILE A 35 6.92 10.73 -9.78
C ILE A 35 6.08 11.71 -8.96
N ASP A 36 5.08 12.35 -9.59
CA ASP A 36 4.13 13.20 -8.87
C ASP A 36 3.41 12.37 -7.78
N PRO A 37 3.48 12.76 -6.49
CA PRO A 37 2.88 11.99 -5.40
C PRO A 37 1.36 11.82 -5.50
N SER A 38 0.66 12.66 -6.27
CA SER A 38 -0.79 12.53 -6.49
C SER A 38 -1.15 11.29 -7.32
N TRP A 39 -0.22 10.75 -8.11
CA TRP A 39 -0.47 9.60 -8.97
C TRP A 39 -0.61 8.29 -8.18
N HIS A 40 0.00 8.21 -7.00
CA HIS A 40 0.10 6.97 -6.23
C HIS A 40 -0.24 7.19 -4.76
N VAL A 41 -1.34 6.59 -4.33
CA VAL A 41 -1.73 6.51 -2.91
C VAL A 41 -1.32 5.15 -2.36
N ALA A 42 -0.27 5.14 -1.54
CA ALA A 42 0.21 3.94 -0.85
C ALA A 42 -0.32 3.85 0.59
N SER A 43 0.08 2.79 1.31
CA SER A 43 -0.19 2.64 2.75
C SER A 43 -1.66 2.49 3.13
N MET A 44 -2.55 2.22 2.16
CA MET A 44 -3.96 1.96 2.46
C MET A 44 -4.11 0.66 3.25
N GLY A 45 -5.02 0.65 4.23
CA GLY A 45 -5.23 -0.48 5.13
C GLY A 45 -4.35 -0.50 6.39
N HIS A 46 -3.58 0.56 6.66
CA HIS A 46 -3.02 0.83 7.99
C HIS A 46 -4.04 1.65 8.81
N ARG A 47 -4.06 1.49 10.14
CA ARG A 47 -4.92 2.30 11.02
C ARG A 47 -4.41 3.75 11.00
N TYR A 48 -5.20 4.66 10.43
CA TYR A 48 -4.99 6.11 10.34
C TYR A 48 -3.86 6.66 9.43
N PRO A 49 -4.05 7.86 8.85
CA PRO A 49 -5.33 8.55 8.63
C PRO A 49 -6.03 8.00 7.38
N GLU A 50 -7.36 8.11 7.35
CA GLU A 50 -8.13 7.93 6.11
C GLU A 50 -7.67 8.99 5.10
N VAL A 51 -7.26 8.52 3.93
CA VAL A 51 -6.82 9.40 2.84
C VAL A 51 -8.03 10.19 2.34
N ASP A 52 -7.84 11.49 2.12
CA ASP A 52 -8.85 12.35 1.50
C ASP A 52 -9.44 11.69 0.25
N ARG A 53 -10.77 11.51 0.24
CA ARG A 53 -11.49 10.88 -0.87
C ARG A 53 -11.18 11.52 -2.23
N ARG A 54 -10.95 12.83 -2.27
CA ARG A 54 -10.56 13.53 -3.51
C ARG A 54 -9.22 13.05 -4.04
N LYS A 55 -8.26 12.76 -3.15
CA LYS A 55 -6.97 12.19 -3.53
C LYS A 55 -7.11 10.74 -4.00
N LEU A 56 -7.99 9.95 -3.39
CA LEU A 56 -8.27 8.58 -3.83
C LEU A 56 -8.94 8.54 -5.21
N GLU A 57 -9.85 9.46 -5.49
CA GLU A 57 -10.52 9.57 -6.80
C GLU A 57 -9.57 10.06 -7.90
N ALA A 58 -8.65 10.97 -7.58
CA ALA A 58 -7.66 11.49 -8.53
C ALA A 58 -6.46 10.56 -8.75
N ALA A 59 -6.21 9.60 -7.86
CA ALA A 59 -5.06 8.72 -7.94
C ALA A 59 -5.16 7.77 -9.15
N ALA A 60 -4.04 7.64 -9.87
CA ALA A 60 -3.92 6.63 -10.92
C ALA A 60 -3.77 5.21 -10.31
N VAL A 61 -3.07 5.10 -9.17
CA VAL A 61 -2.82 3.85 -8.48
C VAL A 61 -3.11 3.98 -6.99
N VAL A 62 -3.91 3.04 -6.47
CA VAL A 62 -4.17 2.89 -5.03
C VAL A 62 -3.58 1.55 -4.57
N HIS A 63 -2.59 1.61 -3.68
CA HIS A 63 -1.90 0.45 -3.14
C HIS A 63 -2.33 0.21 -1.68
N PHE A 64 -3.12 -0.84 -1.47
CA PHE A 64 -3.46 -1.38 -0.16
C PHE A 64 -2.26 -2.12 0.44
N SER A 65 -1.28 -1.40 0.99
CA SER A 65 -0.07 -1.99 1.58
C SER A 65 -0.34 -2.59 2.97
N GLY A 66 -1.27 -2.03 3.73
CA GLY A 66 -1.55 -2.41 5.11
C GLY A 66 -2.38 -3.69 5.26
N PRO A 67 -2.51 -4.20 6.51
CA PRO A 67 -3.19 -5.47 6.79
C PRO A 67 -4.71 -5.40 6.61
N ALA A 68 -5.32 -4.22 6.79
CA ALA A 68 -6.76 -4.03 6.62
C ALA A 68 -7.13 -3.92 5.14
N LYS A 69 -6.97 -5.02 4.40
CA LYS A 69 -7.30 -5.12 2.98
C LYS A 69 -8.82 -4.93 2.76
N PRO A 70 -9.24 -4.37 1.62
CA PRO A 70 -10.66 -4.07 1.37
C PRO A 70 -11.53 -5.33 1.30
N TRP A 71 -10.96 -6.47 0.92
CA TRP A 71 -11.65 -7.78 0.89
C TRP A 71 -11.72 -8.50 2.24
N LEU A 72 -11.20 -7.90 3.31
CA LEU A 72 -11.26 -8.46 4.66
C LEU A 72 -12.27 -7.70 5.50
N GLU A 73 -12.84 -8.38 6.50
CA GLU A 73 -13.80 -7.78 7.44
C GLU A 73 -13.21 -6.58 8.20
N ILE A 74 -11.91 -6.64 8.50
CA ILE A 74 -11.17 -5.57 9.20
C ILE A 74 -10.90 -4.33 8.33
N GLY A 75 -11.17 -4.39 7.02
CA GLY A 75 -11.00 -3.28 6.08
C GLY A 75 -12.03 -2.17 6.28
N SER A 76 -11.65 -0.91 6.02
CA SER A 76 -12.58 0.23 6.07
C SER A 76 -13.66 0.09 4.98
N PRO A 77 -14.97 0.19 5.31
CA PRO A 77 -16.05 0.14 4.34
C PRO A 77 -15.92 1.18 3.22
N GLU A 78 -15.39 2.35 3.52
CA GLU A 78 -15.31 3.50 2.61
C GLU A 78 -14.46 3.22 1.36
N VAL A 79 -13.49 2.31 1.48
CA VAL A 79 -12.52 2.01 0.43
C VAL A 79 -12.77 0.66 -0.24
N ARG A 80 -13.74 -0.12 0.26
CA ARG A 80 -14.11 -1.43 -0.32
C ARG A 80 -14.50 -1.32 -1.78
N GLY A 81 -15.33 -0.32 -2.10
CA GLY A 81 -15.81 -0.08 -3.46
C GLY A 81 -14.68 0.18 -4.49
N LEU A 82 -13.54 0.75 -4.06
CA LEU A 82 -12.41 1.02 -4.95
C LEU A 82 -11.82 -0.26 -5.53
N TRP A 83 -11.78 -1.33 -4.74
CA TRP A 83 -11.30 -2.63 -5.17
C TRP A 83 -12.44 -3.49 -5.74
N TYR A 84 -13.58 -3.54 -5.06
CA TYR A 84 -14.71 -4.41 -5.43
C TYR A 84 -15.22 -4.18 -6.85
N ARG A 85 -15.19 -2.94 -7.35
CA ARG A 85 -15.60 -2.61 -8.73
C ARG A 85 -14.81 -3.33 -9.83
N HIS A 86 -13.61 -3.82 -9.50
CA HIS A 86 -12.72 -4.54 -10.42
C HIS A 86 -12.77 -6.06 -10.22
N VAL A 87 -13.57 -6.54 -9.26
CA VAL A 87 -13.69 -7.95 -8.94
C VAL A 87 -14.71 -8.60 -9.86
N ASN A 88 -14.27 -9.65 -10.56
CA ASN A 88 -15.18 -10.45 -11.36
C ASN A 88 -16.01 -11.40 -10.47
N ALA A 89 -17.20 -10.97 -10.08
CA ALA A 89 -18.12 -11.76 -9.27
C ALA A 89 -18.63 -13.05 -9.97
N SER A 90 -18.44 -13.19 -11.28
CA SER A 90 -18.77 -14.41 -12.03
C SER A 90 -17.66 -15.47 -11.97
N ASN A 91 -16.45 -15.11 -11.53
CA ASN A 91 -15.35 -16.06 -11.40
C ASN A 91 -15.64 -17.08 -10.28
N GLU A 92 -15.47 -18.37 -10.58
CA GLU A 92 -15.85 -19.45 -9.66
C GLU A 92 -15.03 -19.46 -8.35
N TYR A 93 -13.76 -19.05 -8.41
CA TYR A 93 -12.88 -19.00 -7.25
C TYR A 93 -13.23 -17.80 -6.37
N VAL A 94 -13.46 -16.63 -7.00
CA VAL A 94 -13.86 -15.40 -6.31
C VAL A 94 -15.17 -15.60 -5.54
N ARG A 95 -16.16 -16.29 -6.13
CA ARG A 95 -17.43 -16.61 -5.47
C ARG A 95 -17.26 -17.42 -4.19
N ARG A 96 -16.22 -18.25 -4.08
CA ARG A 96 -15.94 -19.07 -2.89
C ARG A 96 -15.27 -18.28 -1.76
N CYS A 97 -14.74 -17.08 -2.04
CA CYS A 97 -14.01 -16.28 -1.06
C CYS A 97 -14.91 -15.46 -0.12
N GLY A 98 -16.23 -15.47 -0.30
CA GLY A 98 -17.15 -14.71 0.58
C GLY A 98 -16.98 -13.19 0.50
N ILE A 99 -16.47 -12.68 -0.62
CA ILE A 99 -16.28 -11.25 -0.84
C ILE A 99 -17.64 -10.58 -1.02
N THR A 100 -18.03 -9.70 -0.10
CA THR A 100 -19.26 -8.89 -0.17
C THR A 100 -18.93 -7.45 -0.59
N ALA A 101 -19.84 -6.85 -1.36
CA ALA A 101 -19.79 -5.44 -1.78
C ALA A 101 -20.05 -4.51 -0.59
#